data_AF-A0A832WRT6-F1
#
_entry.id   AF-A0A832WRT6-F1
#
_cell.length_a   1.000
_cell.length_b   1.000
_cell.length_c   1.000
_cell.angle_alpha   90.00
_cell.angle_beta   90.00
_cell.angle_gamma   90.00
#
_symmetry.space_group_name_H-M   'P 1'
#
loop_
_entity.id
_entity.type
_entity.pdbx_description
1 polymer ?
#
loop_
_entity_poly.entity_id
_entity_poly.type
_entity_poly.pdbx_seq_one_letter_code
_entity_poly.pdbx_strand_id
1 'polypeptide(L)'
;MKYGNLWGSGLLKLTPLKAEIVIKILEDTGFSFIRQTGSHVIMQDLDGRSVVIPVHPGEELGRGILRAIIRQSGLTRDEFLTKIVKTRK
;
A
#
# COMPACT_ATOMS: atom_id res chain seq x y z
N MET A 1 -20.28 -7.40 7.73
CA MET A 1 -19.58 -7.67 9.01
C MET A 1 -18.13 -8.04 8.70
N LYS A 2 -17.17 -7.15 8.98
CA LYS A 2 -15.75 -7.44 8.81
C LYS A 2 -15.27 -8.16 10.07
N TYR A 3 -14.93 -9.44 9.95
CA TYR A 3 -14.25 -10.17 11.02
C TYR A 3 -12.86 -9.54 11.20
N GLY A 4 -12.74 -8.64 12.18
CA GLY A 4 -11.45 -8.18 12.66
C GLY A 4 -10.74 -9.37 13.30
N ASN A 5 -9.57 -9.73 12.79
CA ASN A 5 -8.74 -10.77 13.37
C ASN A 5 -8.45 -10.41 14.84
N LEU A 6 -8.89 -11.25 15.78
CA LEU A 6 -8.76 -11.06 17.23
C LEU A 6 -7.32 -11.21 17.76
N TRP A 7 -6.34 -11.36 16.87
CA TRP A 7 -4.91 -11.31 17.15
C TRP A 7 -4.37 -10.11 16.39
N GLY A 8 -4.50 -8.92 16.98
CA GLY A 8 -4.21 -7.66 16.33
C GLY A 8 -2.78 -7.61 15.80
N SER A 9 -2.61 -7.03 14.62
CA SER A 9 -1.33 -6.56 14.06
C SER A 9 -0.66 -5.45 14.87
N GLY A 10 -0.98 -5.33 16.17
CA GLY A 10 -0.26 -4.53 17.14
C GLY A 10 1.22 -4.86 17.19
N LEU A 11 1.60 -6.13 16.94
CA LEU A 11 3.01 -6.54 16.83
C LEU A 11 3.65 -6.19 15.47
N LEU A 12 2.87 -6.07 14.39
CA LEU A 12 3.42 -5.83 13.06
C LEU A 12 3.75 -4.35 12.89
N LYS A 13 5.05 -4.04 12.86
CA LYS A 13 5.55 -2.69 12.67
C LYS A 13 5.49 -2.32 11.19
N LEU A 14 5.03 -1.09 10.90
CA LEU A 14 5.18 -0.52 9.56
C LEU A 14 6.65 -0.14 9.36
N THR A 15 7.38 -0.96 8.62
CA THR A 15 8.75 -0.70 8.18
C THR A 15 8.73 0.00 6.81
N PRO A 16 9.81 0.69 6.42
CA PRO A 16 9.97 1.11 5.03
C PRO A 16 9.83 -0.08 4.06
N LEU A 17 9.34 0.20 2.85
CA LEU A 17 9.08 -0.78 1.80
C LEU A 17 9.48 -0.23 0.45
N LYS A 18 10.01 -1.06 -0.43
CA LYS A 18 10.19 -0.70 -1.84
C LYS A 18 8.84 -0.40 -2.51
N ALA A 19 8.84 0.49 -3.48
CA ALA A 19 7.63 0.93 -4.16
C ALA A 19 6.90 -0.24 -4.88
N GLU A 20 7.62 -1.21 -5.41
CA GLU A 20 7.06 -2.37 -6.11
C GLU A 20 6.20 -3.23 -5.18
N ILE A 21 6.60 -3.35 -3.90
CA ILE A 21 5.80 -4.06 -2.89
C ILE A 21 4.49 -3.31 -2.64
N VAL A 22 4.55 -1.99 -2.56
CA VAL A 22 3.36 -1.15 -2.32
C VAL A 22 2.41 -1.19 -3.50
N ILE A 23 2.93 -1.12 -4.73
CA ILE A 23 2.15 -1.26 -5.97
C ILE A 23 1.42 -2.60 -5.96
N LYS A 24 2.14 -3.71 -5.72
CA LYS A 24 1.53 -5.05 -5.67
C LYS A 24 0.45 -5.19 -4.60
N ILE A 25 0.67 -4.61 -3.41
CA ILE A 25 -0.36 -4.60 -2.35
C ILE A 25 -1.61 -3.86 -2.83
N LEU A 26 -1.45 -2.74 -3.53
CA LEU A 26 -2.57 -1.96 -4.06
C LEU A 26 -3.31 -2.71 -5.17
N GLU A 27 -2.59 -3.35 -6.10
CA GLU A 27 -3.16 -4.25 -7.13
C GLU A 27 -4.01 -5.36 -6.49
N ASP A 28 -3.47 -6.03 -5.47
CA ASP A 28 -4.16 -7.07 -4.68
C ASP A 28 -5.39 -6.56 -3.89
N THR A 29 -5.62 -5.24 -3.88
CA THR A 29 -6.77 -4.57 -3.24
C THR A 29 -7.68 -3.87 -4.23
N GLY A 30 -7.49 -4.08 -5.53
CA GLY A 30 -8.39 -3.59 -6.58
C GLY A 30 -7.99 -2.26 -7.21
N PHE A 31 -6.78 -1.77 -6.94
CA PHE A 31 -6.22 -0.65 -7.69
C PHE A 31 -5.59 -1.13 -8.99
N SER A 32 -5.64 -0.30 -10.02
CA SER A 32 -4.95 -0.53 -11.28
C SER A 32 -4.05 0.64 -11.63
N PHE A 33 -2.99 0.38 -12.39
CA PHE A 33 -2.13 1.44 -12.91
C PHE A 33 -2.90 2.32 -13.89
N ILE A 34 -2.81 3.63 -13.71
CA ILE A 34 -3.41 4.61 -14.63
C ILE A 34 -2.34 5.28 -15.49
N ARG A 35 -1.33 5.86 -14.85
CA ARG A 35 -0.23 6.55 -15.53
C ARG A 35 0.97 6.75 -14.62
N GLN A 36 2.09 7.11 -15.23
CA GLN A 36 3.28 7.56 -14.54
C GLN A 36 3.70 8.94 -15.07
N THR A 37 4.16 9.82 -14.18
CA THR A 37 4.74 11.11 -14.55
C THR A 37 6.02 11.32 -13.76
N GLY A 38 7.17 11.27 -14.44
CA GLY A 38 8.47 11.19 -13.78
C GLY A 38 8.56 9.95 -12.90
N SER A 39 8.98 10.12 -11.64
CA SER A 39 9.05 9.05 -10.64
C SER A 39 7.72 8.73 -9.96
N HIS A 40 6.61 9.40 -10.30
CA HIS A 40 5.34 9.21 -9.58
C HIS A 40 4.39 8.33 -10.38
N VAL A 41 4.08 7.16 -9.83
CA VAL A 41 3.05 6.24 -10.34
C VAL A 41 1.71 6.63 -9.74
N ILE A 42 0.66 6.65 -10.56
CA ILE A 42 -0.71 6.91 -10.13
C ILE A 42 -1.52 5.64 -10.36
N MET A 43 -2.12 5.13 -9.29
CA MET A 43 -3.03 4.00 -9.32
C MET A 43 -4.44 4.44 -8.92
N GLN A 44 -5.46 3.78 -9.45
CA GLN A 44 -6.86 4.08 -9.16
C GLN A 44 -7.69 2.81 -9.01
N ASP A 45 -8.61 2.78 -8.04
CA ASP A 45 -9.60 1.71 -7.88
C ASP A 45 -10.86 1.93 -8.74
N LEU A 46 -11.78 0.98 -8.73
CA LEU A 46 -13.03 1.06 -9.50
C LEU A 46 -13.97 2.19 -9.03
N ASP A 47 -13.82 2.65 -7.78
CA ASP A 47 -14.59 3.75 -7.21
C ASP A 47 -13.98 5.12 -7.55
N GLY A 48 -12.87 5.15 -8.31
CA GLY A 48 -12.18 6.36 -8.74
C GLY A 48 -11.20 6.93 -7.71
N ARG A 49 -10.94 6.23 -6.60
CA ARG A 49 -9.97 6.66 -5.58
C ARG A 49 -8.56 6.51 -6.13
N SER A 50 -7.80 7.59 -6.12
CA SER A 50 -6.44 7.60 -6.65
C SER A 50 -5.37 7.66 -5.55
N VAL A 51 -4.29 6.94 -5.76
CA VAL A 51 -3.09 6.93 -4.91
C VAL A 51 -1.88 7.29 -5.76
N VAL A 52 -1.02 8.15 -5.23
CA VAL A 52 0.26 8.51 -5.85
C VAL A 52 1.39 7.84 -5.09
N ILE A 53 2.27 7.16 -5.82
CA ILE A 53 3.37 6.36 -5.28
C ILE A 53 4.68 6.91 -5.88
N PRO A 54 5.59 7.47 -5.07
CA PRO A 54 6.92 7.80 -5.55
C PRO A 54 7.72 6.52 -5.78
N VAL A 55 8.41 6.44 -6.92
CA VAL A 55 9.18 5.28 -7.38
C VAL A 55 10.59 5.76 -7.72
N HIS A 56 11.49 5.61 -6.76
CA HIS A 56 12.91 5.91 -6.91
C HIS A 56 13.71 4.60 -6.86
N PRO A 57 14.49 4.26 -7.90
CA PRO A 57 15.29 3.04 -7.91
C PRO A 57 16.24 2.98 -6.73
N GLY A 58 16.24 1.85 -6.01
CA GLY A 58 17.11 1.63 -4.86
C GLY A 58 16.63 2.23 -3.53
N GLU A 59 15.50 2.95 -3.53
CA GLU A 59 14.95 3.56 -2.32
C GLU A 59 13.74 2.80 -1.76
N GLU A 60 13.48 3.02 -0.47
CA GLU A 60 12.29 2.55 0.20
C GLU A 60 11.39 3.71 0.63
N LEU A 61 10.09 3.50 0.54
CA LEU A 61 9.08 4.42 1.02
C LEU A 61 9.07 4.44 2.53
N GLY A 62 9.48 5.58 3.09
CA GLY A 62 9.45 5.80 4.53
C GLY A 62 8.02 5.74 5.11
N ARG A 63 7.94 5.57 6.44
CA ARG A 63 6.68 5.40 7.18
C ARG A 63 5.66 6.52 6.95
N GLY A 64 6.11 7.76 6.74
CA GLY A 64 5.23 8.90 6.45
C GLY A 64 4.48 8.73 5.13
N ILE A 65 5.20 8.32 4.08
CA ILE A 65 4.63 8.06 2.74
C ILE A 65 3.69 6.86 2.82
N LEU A 66 4.11 5.77 3.45
CA LEU A 66 3.27 4.59 3.61
C LEU A 66 1.96 4.90 4.35
N ARG A 67 1.99 5.72 5.42
CA ARG A 67 0.76 6.18 6.10
C ARG A 67 -0.14 7.01 5.21
N ALA A 68 0.44 7.88 4.38
CA ALA A 68 -0.33 8.67 3.43
C ALA A 68 -1.02 7.76 2.39
N ILE A 69 -0.30 6.77 1.86
CA ILE A 69 -0.82 5.77 0.91
C ILE A 69 -1.94 4.93 1.54
N ILE A 70 -1.76 4.43 2.77
CA ILE A 70 -2.78 3.67 3.50
C ILE A 70 -4.06 4.51 3.64
N ARG A 71 -3.92 5.77 4.06
CA ARG A 71 -5.07 6.68 4.19
C ARG A 71 -5.73 6.97 2.84
N GLN A 72 -4.94 7.27 1.80
CA GLN A 72 -5.45 7.60 0.47
C GLN A 72 -6.12 6.42 -0.23
N SER A 73 -5.66 5.19 0.03
CA SER A 73 -6.26 3.97 -0.52
C SER A 73 -7.54 3.55 0.21
N GLY A 74 -7.81 4.11 1.40
CA GLY A 74 -8.94 3.70 2.24
C GLY A 74 -8.72 2.36 2.95
N LEU A 75 -7.51 1.80 2.88
CA LEU A 75 -7.13 0.61 3.63
C LEU A 75 -6.96 0.95 5.10
N THR A 76 -7.31 0.00 5.97
CA THR A 76 -6.85 0.03 7.36
C THR A 76 -5.37 -0.34 7.43
N ARG A 77 -4.70 0.11 8.50
CA ARG A 77 -3.32 -0.30 8.80
C ARG A 77 -3.17 -1.83 8.82
N ASP A 78 -4.16 -2.53 9.38
CA ASP A 78 -4.12 -3.98 9.58
C ASP A 78 -4.33 -4.74 8.28
N GLU A 79 -5.23 -4.29 7.40
CA GLU A 79 -5.39 -4.81 6.04
C GLU A 79 -4.08 -4.68 5.26
N PHE A 80 -3.43 -3.50 5.33
CA PHE A 80 -2.15 -3.26 4.66
C PHE A 80 -1.03 -4.17 5.20
N LEU A 81 -0.86 -4.24 6.53
CA LEU A 81 0.18 -5.07 7.15
C LEU A 81 -0.02 -6.57 6.87
N THR A 82 -1.27 -7.03 6.81
CA THR A 82 -1.60 -8.42 6.46
C THR A 82 -1.17 -8.75 5.03
N LYS A 83 -1.30 -7.79 4.09
CA LYS A 83 -0.85 -7.98 2.71
C LYS A 83 0.67 -8.07 2.59
N ILE A 84 1.44 -7.27 3.35
CA ILE A 84 2.91 -7.36 3.37
C ILE A 84 3.39 -8.79 3.67
N VAL A 85 2.79 -9.46 4.65
CA VAL A 85 3.17 -10.83 5.03
C VAL A 85 2.89 -11.82 3.90
N LYS A 86 1.83 -11.61 3.13
CA LYS A 86 1.48 -12.44 1.97
C LYS A 86 2.40 -12.20 0.77
N THR A 87 2.76 -10.94 0.50
CA THR A 87 3.62 -10.57 -0.64
C THR A 87 5.08 -11.04 -0.49
N ARG A 88 5.51 -11.39 0.73
CA ARG A 88 6.87 -11.89 1.02
C ARG A 88 7.02 -13.42 0.99
N LYS A 89 5.93 -14.16 0.80
CA LYS A 89 5.96 -15.61 0.52
C LYS A 89 5.91 -15.84 -0.99
#